data_AF-A0A6T7GZC1-F1
#
_entry.id   AF-A0A6T7GZC1-F1
#
_cell.length_a   1.000
_cell.length_b   1.000
_cell.length_c   1.000
_cell.angle_alpha   90.00
_cell.angle_beta   90.00
_cell.angle_gamma   90.00
#
_symmetry.space_group_name_H-M   'P 1'
#
loop_
_entity.id
_entity.type
_entity.pdbx_description
1 polymer ?
#
loop_
_entity_poly.entity_id
_entity_poly.type
_entity_poly.pdbx_seq_one_letter_code
_entity_poly.pdbx_strand_id
1 'polypeptide(L)'
;MTPPNDIVWNHRLAELLAFQQVNGHLNVPRRSGTLGQWVMTQRRQYKIGLKGERTTQLSEERQNALNSIGFEWVVDKKSLRGWDDRFKDLVAFKEKYGHTNVRQKEGSLGRWVSTQRRHYRFLQEDEQSQLNQARVDRLNQIGFEWSLLKPLKTK
;
A
#
# COMPACT_ATOMS: atom_id res chain seq x y z
N MET A 1 -2.06 -10.48 33.40
CA MET A 1 -3.19 -9.98 32.56
C MET A 1 -2.66 -8.84 31.72
N THR A 2 -2.79 -8.91 30.39
CA THR A 2 -2.40 -7.82 29.50
C THR A 2 -3.37 -6.65 29.69
N PRO A 3 -2.91 -5.41 29.93
CA PRO A 3 -3.77 -4.24 30.08
C PRO A 3 -4.71 -4.08 28.87
N PRO A 4 -5.96 -3.59 29.05
CA PRO A 4 -6.91 -3.41 27.95
C PRO A 4 -6.35 -2.56 26.78
N ASN A 5 -5.52 -1.56 27.10
CA ASN A 5 -4.85 -0.74 26.09
C ASN A 5 -3.83 -1.50 25.24
N ASP A 6 -3.19 -2.53 25.79
CA ASP A 6 -2.23 -3.37 25.07
C ASP A 6 -2.93 -4.42 24.22
N ILE A 7 -4.12 -4.90 24.62
CA ILE A 7 -4.97 -5.75 23.79
C ILE A 7 -5.39 -4.99 22.53
N VAL A 8 -5.88 -3.76 22.67
CA VAL A 8 -6.26 -2.91 21.54
C VAL A 8 -5.05 -2.58 20.66
N TRP A 9 -3.88 -2.31 21.26
CA TRP A 9 -2.64 -2.07 20.53
C TRP A 9 -2.24 -3.27 19.66
N ASN A 10 -2.14 -4.45 20.27
CA ASN A 10 -1.73 -5.67 19.59
C ASN A 10 -2.69 -6.04 18.46
N HIS A 11 -4.00 -5.85 18.68
CA HIS A 11 -5.00 -6.04 17.62
C HIS A 11 -4.77 -5.10 16.43
N ARG A 12 -4.52 -3.80 16.68
CA ARG A 12 -4.27 -2.83 15.60
C ARG A 12 -2.95 -3.07 14.88
N LEU A 13 -1.92 -3.52 15.60
CA LEU A 13 -0.65 -3.91 15.00
C LEU A 13 -0.81 -5.14 14.09
N ALA A 14 -1.61 -6.13 14.51
CA ALA A 14 -1.94 -7.29 13.70
C ALA A 14 -2.73 -6.91 12.43
N GLU A 15 -3.73 -6.02 12.55
CA GLU A 15 -4.44 -5.47 11.38
C GLU A 15 -3.51 -4.72 10.41
N LEU A 16 -2.53 -3.98 10.93
CA LEU A 16 -1.56 -3.26 10.12
C LEU A 16 -0.63 -4.22 9.38
N LEU A 17 -0.19 -5.32 10.01
CA LEU A 17 0.57 -6.38 9.37
C LEU A 17 -0.23 -7.09 8.28
N ALA A 18 -1.50 -7.42 8.54
CA ALA A 18 -2.39 -7.96 7.53
C ALA A 18 -2.57 -6.97 6.36
N PHE A 19 -2.68 -5.67 6.66
CA PHE A 19 -2.71 -4.64 5.63
C PHE A 19 -1.42 -4.61 4.79
N GLN A 20 -0.24 -4.76 5.41
CA GLN A 20 1.03 -4.82 4.68
C GLN A 20 1.12 -6.04 3.77
N GLN A 21 0.66 -7.20 4.22
CA GLN A 21 0.63 -8.42 3.40
C GLN A 21 -0.23 -8.22 2.15
N VAL A 22 -1.40 -7.61 2.30
CA VAL A 22 -2.33 -7.37 1.19
C VAL A 22 -1.86 -6.22 0.28
N ASN A 23 -1.35 -5.14 0.86
CA ASN A 23 -1.13 -3.90 0.10
C ASN A 23 0.34 -3.63 -0.18
N GLY A 24 1.28 -4.41 0.35
CA GLY A 24 2.72 -4.28 0.14
C GLY A 24 3.35 -3.03 0.75
N HIS A 25 2.58 -2.27 1.52
CA HIS A 25 3.03 -1.06 2.22
C HIS A 25 2.22 -0.83 3.49
N LEU A 26 2.75 -0.02 4.41
CA LEU A 26 2.09 0.34 5.67
C LEU A 26 1.35 1.69 5.60
N ASN A 27 1.25 2.26 4.40
CA ASN A 27 0.62 3.56 4.16
C ASN A 27 -0.91 3.43 4.09
N VAL A 28 -1.53 3.18 5.24
CA VAL A 28 -2.98 3.06 5.39
C VAL A 28 -3.64 4.44 5.17
N PRO A 29 -4.57 4.58 4.21
CA PRO A 29 -5.33 5.81 4.03
C PRO A 29 -6.15 6.18 5.28
N ARG A 30 -6.24 7.47 5.60
CA ARG A 30 -7.03 7.96 6.76
C ARG A 30 -8.49 7.49 6.72
N ARG A 31 -9.06 7.30 5.53
CA ARG A 31 -10.46 6.89 5.33
C ARG A 31 -10.69 5.38 5.47
N SER A 32 -9.64 4.57 5.71
CA SER A 32 -9.74 3.12 5.90
C SER A 32 -10.21 2.74 7.32
N GLY A 33 -11.24 3.44 7.82
CA GLY A 33 -11.86 3.16 9.11
C GLY A 33 -10.93 3.34 10.31
N THR A 34 -11.09 2.46 11.31
CA THR A 34 -10.38 2.52 12.60
C THR A 34 -8.87 2.35 12.45
N LEU A 35 -8.41 1.49 11.54
CA LEU A 35 -6.99 1.29 11.27
C LEU A 35 -6.34 2.57 10.71
N GLY A 36 -7.00 3.24 9.76
CA GLY A 36 -6.52 4.50 9.20
C GLY A 36 -6.42 5.61 10.25
N GLN A 37 -7.40 5.72 11.14
CA GLN A 37 -7.36 6.66 12.27
C GLN A 37 -6.26 6.31 13.28
N TRP A 38 -6.06 5.02 13.55
CA TRP A 38 -5.03 4.55 14.47
C TRP A 38 -3.61 4.84 13.94
N VAL A 39 -3.33 4.55 12.66
CA VAL A 39 -2.07 4.88 11.98
C VAL A 39 -1.78 6.38 12.04
N MET A 40 -2.78 7.22 11.75
CA MET A 40 -2.66 8.68 11.85
C MET A 40 -2.38 9.14 13.28
N THR A 41 -2.98 8.47 14.27
CA THR A 41 -2.73 8.75 15.69
C THR A 41 -1.27 8.47 16.05
N GLN A 42 -0.70 7.35 15.58
CA GLN A 42 0.71 7.02 15.86
C GLN A 42 1.66 8.05 15.26
N ARG A 43 1.46 8.44 14.00
CA ARG A 43 2.25 9.50 13.34
C ARG A 43 2.17 10.83 14.08
N ARG A 44 0.98 11.18 14.59
CA ARG A 44 0.78 12.39 15.40
C ARG A 44 1.54 12.32 16.73
N GLN A 45 1.42 11.22 17.47
CA GLN A 45 2.08 11.03 18.77
C GLN A 45 3.61 11.02 18.64
N TYR A 46 4.14 10.40 17.59
CA TYR A 46 5.57 10.45 17.27
C TYR A 46 6.04 11.89 17.03
N LYS A 47 5.30 12.65 16.21
CA LYS A 47 5.62 14.06 15.95
C LYS A 47 5.58 14.93 17.21
N ILE A 48 4.62 14.68 18.11
CA ILE A 48 4.54 15.38 19.41
C ILE A 48 5.79 15.09 20.25
N GLY A 49 6.20 13.82 20.34
CA GLY A 49 7.40 13.40 21.06
C GLY A 49 8.68 14.07 20.52
N LEU A 50 8.84 14.13 19.19
CA LEU A 50 9.99 14.78 18.56
C LEU A 50 10.11 16.29 18.85
N LYS A 51 8.98 16.97 19.04
CA LYS A 51 8.95 18.41 19.29
C LYS A 51 9.27 18.76 20.74
N GLY A 52 9.23 17.79 21.66
CA GLY A 52 9.38 18.03 23.10
C GLY A 52 8.28 18.92 23.71
N GLU A 53 7.25 19.28 22.94
CA GLU A 53 6.22 20.24 23.33
C GLU A 53 5.25 19.65 24.38
N ARG A 54 5.06 18.32 24.40
CA ARG A 54 4.17 17.57 25.32
C ARG A 54 4.61 16.12 25.48
N THR A 55 4.23 15.49 26.59
CA THR A 55 4.39 14.05 26.82
C THR A 55 3.59 13.25 25.80
N THR A 56 4.27 12.36 25.08
CA THR A 56 3.65 11.45 24.10
C THR A 56 3.12 10.19 24.79
N GLN A 57 2.01 9.65 24.29
CA GLN A 57 1.45 8.36 24.73
C GLN A 57 2.03 7.17 23.95
N LEU A 58 2.99 7.43 23.07
CA LEU A 58 3.67 6.43 22.26
C LEU A 58 4.97 6.01 22.94
N SER A 59 4.92 4.90 23.68
CA SER A 59 6.09 4.33 24.35
C SER A 59 7.17 3.91 23.35
N GLU A 60 8.42 3.83 23.83
CA GLU A 60 9.56 3.39 23.02
C GLU A 60 9.36 1.98 22.46
N GLU A 61 8.82 1.06 23.26
CA GLU A 61 8.47 -0.30 22.83
C GLU A 61 7.52 -0.30 21.62
N ARG A 62 6.50 0.55 21.63
CA ARG A 62 5.54 0.69 20.53
C ARG A 62 6.16 1.33 19.29
N GLN A 63 7.12 2.25 19.48
CA GLN A 63 7.91 2.80 18.37
C GLN A 63 8.77 1.70 17.74
N ASN A 64 9.46 0.91 18.57
CA ASN A 64 10.32 -0.18 18.12
C ASN A 64 9.52 -1.26 17.38
N ALA A 65 8.32 -1.61 17.85
CA ALA A 65 7.43 -2.55 17.17
C ALA A 65 6.96 -2.05 15.79
N LEU A 66 6.77 -0.74 15.62
CA LEU A 66 6.42 -0.15 14.33
C LEU A 66 7.66 -0.02 13.42
N ASN A 67 8.81 0.34 13.98
CA ASN A 67 10.07 0.41 13.26
C ASN A 67 10.48 -0.97 12.71
N SER A 68 10.29 -2.05 13.49
CA SER A 68 10.67 -3.41 13.08
C SER A 68 9.88 -3.93 11.88
N ILE A 69 8.72 -3.36 11.59
CA ILE A 69 7.90 -3.72 10.42
C ILE A 69 8.10 -2.75 9.24
N GLY A 70 8.98 -1.75 9.39
CA GLY A 70 9.28 -0.74 8.37
C GLY A 70 8.25 0.39 8.30
N PHE A 71 7.61 0.75 9.42
CA PHE A 71 6.59 1.78 9.44
C PHE A 71 7.16 3.18 9.16
N GLU A 72 6.64 3.84 8.13
CA GLU A 72 7.00 5.22 7.80
C GLU A 72 6.22 6.23 8.66
N TRP A 73 6.94 6.95 9.52
CA TRP A 73 6.39 8.01 10.39
C TRP A 73 6.01 9.28 9.62
N VAL A 74 6.73 9.59 8.55
CA VAL A 74 6.50 10.75 7.69
C VAL A 74 6.16 10.26 6.29
N VAL A 75 4.98 10.60 5.80
CA VAL A 75 4.54 10.28 4.43
C VAL A 75 4.33 11.58 3.69
N ASP A 76 4.99 11.73 2.54
CA ASP A 76 4.75 12.85 1.64
C ASP A 76 3.29 12.84 1.18
N LYS A 77 2.58 13.97 1.32
CA LYS A 77 1.20 14.12 0.84
C LYS A 77 1.06 13.86 -0.66
N LYS A 78 2.12 14.05 -1.45
CA LYS A 78 2.15 13.69 -2.89
C LYS A 78 2.23 12.17 -3.12
N SER A 79 2.81 11.43 -2.17
CA SER A 79 2.88 9.96 -2.14
C SER A 79 1.56 9.31 -1.71
N LEU A 80 0.63 10.08 -1.09
CA LEU A 80 -0.63 9.55 -0.57
C LEU A 80 -1.66 9.09 -1.61
N ARG A 81 -1.49 9.36 -2.92
CA ARG A 81 -2.23 8.58 -3.94
C ARG A 81 -1.57 7.21 -4.06
N GLY A 82 -1.82 6.39 -3.05
CA GLY A 82 -1.26 5.05 -2.91
C GLY A 82 -1.70 4.13 -4.03
N TRP A 83 -1.15 2.92 -4.02
CA TRP A 83 -1.45 1.89 -5.02
C TRP A 83 -2.97 1.65 -5.15
N ASP A 84 -3.69 1.63 -4.03
CA ASP A 84 -5.15 1.41 -4.01
C ASP A 84 -5.95 2.48 -4.74
N ASP A 85 -5.56 3.75 -4.63
CA ASP A 85 -6.27 4.84 -5.32
C ASP A 85 -6.04 4.77 -6.84
N ARG A 86 -4.84 4.34 -7.25
CA ARG A 86 -4.53 4.10 -8.67
C ARG A 86 -5.21 2.85 -9.21
N PHE A 87 -5.34 1.82 -8.38
CA PHE A 87 -6.12 0.64 -8.72
C PHE A 87 -7.60 1.00 -8.93
N LYS A 88 -8.19 1.84 -8.07
CA LYS A 88 -9.56 2.36 -8.29
C LYS A 88 -9.70 3.14 -9.60
N ASP A 89 -8.73 4.01 -9.91
CA ASP A 89 -8.71 4.71 -11.20
C ASP A 89 -8.71 3.71 -12.38
N LEU A 90 -7.96 2.61 -12.27
CA LEU A 90 -7.91 1.56 -13.29
C LEU A 90 -9.22 0.78 -13.39
N VAL A 91 -9.88 0.48 -12.28
CA VAL A 91 -11.21 -0.17 -12.27
C VAL A 91 -12.22 0.71 -13.01
N ALA A 92 -12.28 2.01 -12.66
CA ALA A 92 -13.17 2.96 -13.33
C ALA A 92 -12.83 3.11 -14.83
N PHE A 93 -11.53 3.05 -15.18
CA PHE A 93 -11.11 3.03 -16.58
C PHE A 93 -11.62 1.78 -17.30
N LYS A 94 -11.49 0.59 -16.70
CA LYS A 94 -11.99 -0.67 -17.28
C LYS A 94 -13.51 -0.64 -17.45
N GLU A 95 -14.25 -0.15 -16.47
CA GLU A 95 -15.71 -0.01 -16.58
C GLU A 95 -16.12 0.89 -17.75
N LYS A 96 -15.35 1.96 -17.98
CA LYS A 96 -15.62 2.92 -19.06
C LYS A 96 -15.20 2.43 -20.46
N TYR A 97 -14.07 1.73 -20.58
CA TYR A 97 -13.44 1.41 -21.87
C TYR A 97 -13.40 -0.09 -22.18
N GLY A 98 -13.77 -0.96 -21.24
CA GLY A 98 -13.79 -2.42 -21.41
C GLY A 98 -12.43 -3.12 -21.30
N HIS A 99 -11.33 -2.38 -21.16
CA HIS A 99 -9.98 -2.93 -21.08
C HIS A 99 -9.12 -2.23 -20.00
N THR A 100 -8.00 -2.86 -19.63
CA THR A 100 -7.03 -2.28 -18.68
C THR A 100 -5.83 -1.64 -19.37
N ASN A 101 -5.78 -1.67 -20.70
CA ASN A 101 -4.70 -1.10 -21.49
C ASN A 101 -4.73 0.44 -21.58
N VAL A 102 -4.23 1.09 -20.54
CA VAL A 102 -4.01 2.55 -20.53
C VAL A 102 -2.63 2.86 -21.11
N ARG A 103 -2.55 3.71 -22.15
CA ARG A 103 -1.27 4.06 -22.77
C ARG A 103 -0.47 4.98 -21.84
N GLN A 104 0.85 4.80 -21.76
CA GLN A 104 1.71 5.63 -20.89
C GLN A 104 1.55 7.14 -21.14
N LYS A 105 1.27 7.54 -22.39
CA LYS A 105 1.05 8.93 -22.79
C LYS A 105 -0.31 9.52 -22.34
N GLU A 106 -1.24 8.70 -21.87
CA GLU A 106 -2.59 9.12 -21.41
C GLU A 106 -2.57 9.61 -19.95
N GLY A 107 -1.41 10.08 -19.48
CA GLY A 107 -1.25 10.73 -18.20
C GLY A 107 -0.84 9.79 -17.07
N SER A 108 -1.21 10.17 -15.84
CA SER A 108 -0.65 9.56 -14.63
C SER A 108 -1.09 8.10 -14.43
N LEU A 109 -2.29 7.72 -14.85
CA LEU A 109 -2.77 6.34 -14.79
C LEU A 109 -1.99 5.43 -15.77
N GLY A 110 -1.74 5.91 -16.99
CA GLY A 110 -0.95 5.18 -17.98
C GLY A 110 0.48 4.91 -17.51
N ARG A 111 1.14 5.90 -16.89
CA ARG A 111 2.45 5.70 -16.27
C ARG A 111 2.41 4.67 -15.15
N TRP A 112 1.39 4.70 -14.30
CA TRP A 112 1.21 3.73 -13.23
C TRP A 112 1.00 2.30 -13.74
N VAL A 113 0.19 2.11 -14.80
CA VAL A 113 0.00 0.82 -15.48
C VAL A 113 1.32 0.30 -16.04
N SER A 114 2.10 1.15 -16.72
CA SER A 114 3.44 0.79 -17.20
C SER A 114 4.38 0.37 -16.06
N THR A 115 4.32 1.06 -14.92
CA THR A 115 5.07 0.69 -13.72
C THR A 115 4.68 -0.70 -13.21
N GLN A 116 3.38 -1.05 -13.19
CA GLN A 116 2.94 -2.39 -12.75
C GLN A 116 3.51 -3.49 -13.65
N ARG A 117 3.44 -3.31 -14.98
CA ARG A 117 4.00 -4.27 -15.95
C ARG A 117 5.51 -4.46 -15.77
N ARG A 118 6.25 -3.38 -15.51
CA ARG A 118 7.70 -3.45 -15.24
C ARG A 118 7.99 -4.23 -13.96
N HIS A 119 7.30 -3.91 -12.86
CA HIS A 119 7.50 -4.59 -11.59
C HIS A 119 7.06 -6.06 -11.60
N TYR A 120 6.09 -6.42 -12.44
CA TYR A 120 5.75 -7.82 -12.68
C TYR A 120 6.87 -8.56 -13.38
N ARG A 121 7.55 -7.94 -14.36
CA ARG A 121 8.73 -8.54 -14.99
C ARG A 121 9.84 -8.80 -13.97
N PHE A 122 10.14 -7.82 -13.12
CA PHE A 122 11.13 -8.00 -12.03
C PHE A 122 10.77 -9.17 -11.12
N LEU A 123 9.49 -9.35 -10.77
CA LEU A 123 9.04 -10.54 -10.02
C LEU A 123 9.30 -11.86 -10.77
N GLN A 124 9.15 -11.89 -12.09
CA GLN A 124 9.42 -13.10 -12.88
C GLN A 124 10.92 -13.40 -13.00
N GLU A 125 11.76 -12.37 -12.89
CA GLU A 125 13.22 -12.44 -12.97
C GLU A 125 13.88 -12.60 -11.58
N ASP A 126 13.08 -12.81 -10.53
CA ASP A 126 13.51 -12.88 -9.11
C ASP A 126 14.28 -11.63 -8.65
N GLU A 127 14.00 -10.48 -9.27
CA GLU A 127 14.54 -9.18 -8.92
C GLU A 127 13.66 -8.44 -7.90
N GLN A 128 14.24 -7.45 -7.21
CA GLN A 128 13.50 -6.65 -6.24
C GLN A 128 12.32 -5.90 -6.88
N SER A 129 11.12 -6.21 -6.39
CA SER A 129 9.88 -5.61 -6.88
C SER A 129 9.05 -5.00 -5.75
N GLN A 130 8.43 -3.86 -6.06
CA GLN A 130 7.44 -3.22 -5.20
C GLN A 130 6.02 -3.76 -5.45
N LEU A 131 5.88 -4.69 -6.39
CA LEU A 131 4.65 -5.41 -6.64
C LEU A 131 4.71 -6.71 -5.82
N ASN A 132 3.74 -6.94 -4.95
CA ASN A 132 3.63 -8.17 -4.17
C ASN A 132 2.53 -9.07 -4.75
N GLN A 133 2.46 -10.32 -4.29
CA GLN A 133 1.48 -11.30 -4.80
C GLN A 133 0.04 -10.80 -4.68
N ALA A 134 -0.33 -10.19 -3.55
CA ALA A 134 -1.68 -9.68 -3.35
C ALA A 134 -2.08 -8.55 -4.35
N ARG A 135 -1.13 -7.69 -4.74
CA ARG A 135 -1.36 -6.70 -5.81
C ARG A 135 -1.45 -7.34 -7.18
N VAL A 136 -0.66 -8.39 -7.45
CA VAL A 136 -0.77 -9.21 -8.67
C VAL A 136 -2.16 -9.83 -8.77
N ASP A 137 -2.63 -10.46 -7.69
CA ASP A 137 -3.92 -11.12 -7.63
C ASP A 137 -5.08 -10.14 -7.86
N ARG A 138 -5.02 -8.95 -7.26
CA ARG A 138 -6.00 -7.87 -7.51
C ARG A 138 -6.02 -7.40 -8.96
N LEU A 139 -4.86 -7.26 -9.59
CA LEU A 139 -4.77 -6.90 -11.00
C LEU A 139 -5.31 -8.04 -11.90
N ASN A 140 -4.99 -9.30 -11.57
CA ASN A 140 -5.54 -10.47 -12.26
C ASN A 140 -7.07 -10.54 -12.15
N GLN A 141 -7.63 -10.23 -10.98
CA GLN A 141 -9.08 -10.25 -10.75
C GLN A 141 -9.85 -9.30 -11.69
N ILE A 142 -9.21 -8.21 -12.10
CA ILE A 142 -9.80 -7.27 -13.06
C ILE A 142 -9.35 -7.55 -14.50
N GLY A 143 -8.74 -8.69 -14.79
CA GLY A 143 -8.26 -9.06 -16.13
C GLY A 143 -7.17 -8.12 -16.63
N PHE A 144 -6.23 -7.75 -15.76
CA PHE A 144 -5.12 -6.88 -16.13
C PHE A 144 -4.21 -7.52 -17.17
N GLU A 145 -3.95 -6.80 -18.26
CA GLU A 145 -3.06 -7.25 -19.34
C GLU A 145 -1.61 -6.92 -19.00
N TRP A 146 -0.88 -7.92 -18.47
CA TRP A 146 0.55 -7.82 -18.14
C TRP A 146 1.45 -7.67 -19.36
N SER A 147 1.07 -8.30 -20.47
CA SER A 147 1.75 -8.19 -21.77
C SER A 147 0.80 -7.64 -22.81
N LEU A 148 1.27 -6.66 -23.60
CA LEU A 148 0.57 -6.19 -24.80
C LEU A 148 0.88 -7.05 -26.04
N LEU A 149 1.84 -7.96 -25.92
CA LEU A 149 2.14 -8.95 -26.94
C LEU A 149 1.26 -10.18 -26.65
N LYS A 150 0.38 -10.53 -27.59
CA LYS A 150 -0.29 -11.83 -27.59
C LYS A 150 0.78 -12.91 -27.48
N PRO A 151 0.60 -13.97 -26.66
CA PRO A 151 1.51 -15.10 -26.73
C PRO A 151 1.52 -15.57 -28.20
N LEU A 152 2.73 -15.70 -28.76
CA LEU A 152 2.89 -16.41 -30.02
C LEU A 152 2.23 -17.77 -29.82
N LYS A 153 1.22 -18.08 -30.64
CA LYS A 153 0.63 -19.41 -30.67
C LYS A 153 1.77 -20.39 -30.93
N THR A 154 2.21 -21.10 -29.90
CA THR A 154 3.05 -22.28 -30.10
C THR A 154 2.15 -23.32 -30.76
N LYS A 155 2.58 -23.75 -31.95
CA LYS A 155 1.96 -24.83 -32.73
C LYS A 155 1.92 -26.13 -31.95
#